data_AF-A0A382GFQ4-F1
#
_entry.id   AF-A0A382GFQ4-F1
#
_cell.length_a   1.000
_cell.length_b   1.000
_cell.length_c   1.000
_cell.angle_alpha   90.00
_cell.angle_beta   90.00
_cell.angle_gamma   90.00
#
_symmetry.space_group_name_H-M   'P 1'
#
loop_
_entity.id
_entity.type
_entity.pdbx_description
1 polymer ?
#
loop_
_entity_poly.entity_id
_entity_poly.type
_entity_poly.pdbx_seq_one_letter_code
_entity_poly.pdbx_strand_id
1 'polypeptide(L)'
;MKEVNFIQMKDGTKEDYLLLSKHEKKFIENTADRIIKFMSGLTKTLEGYKINRLEHSLQSATRALNDKANDEMIVAALLHDIGDELAPLNHSEYAAAVLKPYVSEKTHWIV
;
A
#
# COMPACT_ATOMS: atom_id res chain seq x y z
N MET A 1 10.28 -24.18 10.01
CA MET A 1 10.72 -23.17 9.01
C MET A 1 12.24 -23.09 9.12
N LYS A 2 12.98 -22.83 8.03
CA LYS A 2 14.43 -22.56 8.16
C LYS A 2 14.59 -21.12 8.64
N GLU A 3 15.51 -20.90 9.57
CA GLU A 3 15.80 -19.60 10.17
C GLU A 3 17.26 -19.25 9.91
N VAL A 4 17.58 -17.95 10.01
CA VAL A 4 18.96 -17.47 9.97
C VAL A 4 19.68 -17.81 11.28
N ASN A 5 21.00 -17.90 11.25
CA ASN A 5 21.78 -18.24 12.45
C ASN A 5 22.27 -17.02 13.25
N PHE A 6 22.15 -15.81 12.69
CA PHE A 6 22.64 -14.59 13.34
C PHE A 6 21.62 -14.01 14.33
N ILE A 7 22.12 -13.34 15.38
CA ILE A 7 21.31 -12.53 16.29
C ILE A 7 21.33 -11.05 15.86
N GLN A 8 22.50 -10.55 15.48
CA GLN A 8 22.66 -9.21 14.90
C GLN A 8 22.84 -9.34 13.39
N MET A 9 22.17 -8.49 12.61
CA MET A 9 22.26 -8.54 11.14
C MET A 9 23.71 -8.50 10.63
N LYS A 10 24.58 -7.70 11.27
CA LYS A 10 26.00 -7.58 10.88
C LYS A 10 26.78 -8.91 10.92
N ASP A 11 26.31 -9.89 11.69
CA ASP A 11 26.93 -11.21 11.84
C ASP A 11 26.35 -12.23 10.84
N GLY A 12 25.46 -11.79 9.93
CA GLY A 12 24.81 -12.66 8.96
C GLY A 12 25.75 -13.17 7.87
N THR A 13 25.60 -14.45 7.54
CA THR A 13 26.34 -15.08 6.44
C THR A 13 25.66 -14.83 5.10
N LYS A 14 26.39 -15.07 4.01
CA LYS A 14 25.82 -15.01 2.65
C LYS A 14 24.60 -15.95 2.52
N GLU A 15 24.70 -17.14 3.09
CA GLU A 15 23.66 -18.16 3.07
C GLU A 15 22.40 -17.70 3.81
N ASP A 16 22.55 -17.02 4.94
CA ASP A 16 21.43 -16.41 5.68
C ASP A 16 20.70 -15.37 4.82
N TYR A 17 21.45 -14.48 4.15
CA TYR A 17 20.84 -13.45 3.30
C TYR A 17 20.21 -14.00 2.02
N LEU A 18 20.78 -15.05 1.42
CA LEU A 18 20.13 -15.75 0.30
C LEU A 18 18.82 -16.42 0.72
N LEU A 19 18.77 -16.98 1.93
CA LEU A 19 17.53 -17.51 2.51
C LEU A 19 16.50 -16.38 2.69
N LEU A 20 16.88 -15.27 3.32
CA LEU A 20 15.99 -14.13 3.54
C LEU A 20 15.48 -13.54 2.22
N SER A 21 16.36 -13.33 1.24
CA SER A 21 16.00 -12.79 -0.08
C SER A 21 14.91 -13.61 -0.78
N LYS A 22 14.95 -14.94 -0.65
CA LYS A 22 13.88 -15.81 -1.18
C LYS A 22 12.54 -15.57 -0.49
N HIS A 23 12.55 -15.38 0.83
CA HIS A 23 11.34 -15.08 1.60
C HIS A 23 10.82 -13.67 1.32
N GLU A 24 11.71 -12.68 1.25
CA GLU A 24 11.40 -11.29 0.90
C GLU A 24 10.77 -11.18 -0.48
N LYS A 25 11.32 -11.86 -1.49
CA LYS A 25 10.72 -11.88 -2.84
C LYS A 25 9.27 -12.33 -2.81
N LYS A 26 8.99 -13.45 -2.14
CA LYS A 26 7.62 -13.94 -1.98
C LYS A 26 6.75 -12.95 -1.20
N PHE A 27 7.29 -12.32 -0.16
CA PHE A 27 6.56 -11.29 0.58
C PHE A 27 6.20 -10.10 -0.30
N ILE A 28 7.12 -9.61 -1.12
CA ILE A 28 6.89 -8.50 -2.07
C ILE A 28 5.83 -8.88 -3.11
N GLU A 29 5.88 -10.08 -3.68
CA GLU A 29 4.90 -10.56 -4.66
C GLU A 29 3.45 -10.55 -4.12
N ASN A 30 3.27 -10.74 -2.81
CA ASN A 30 1.94 -10.71 -2.16
C ASN A 30 1.52 -9.32 -1.66
N THR A 31 2.17 -8.24 -2.10
CA THR A 31 1.87 -6.87 -1.61
C THR A 31 0.46 -6.44 -1.96
N ALA A 32 0.00 -6.66 -3.20
CA ALA A 32 -1.34 -6.29 -3.63
C ALA A 32 -2.44 -6.94 -2.77
N ASP A 33 -2.31 -8.23 -2.45
CA ASP A 33 -3.27 -8.94 -1.59
C ASP A 33 -3.34 -8.35 -0.18
N ARG A 34 -2.19 -7.95 0.38
CA ARG A 34 -2.15 -7.28 1.69
C ARG A 34 -2.80 -5.91 1.65
N ILE A 35 -2.58 -5.14 0.58
CA ILE A 35 -3.21 -3.83 0.38
C ILE A 35 -4.73 -3.99 0.26
N ILE A 36 -5.22 -4.91 -0.56
CA ILE A 36 -6.66 -5.19 -0.70
C ILE A 36 -7.26 -5.62 0.63
N LYS A 37 -6.58 -6.52 1.36
CA LYS A 37 -7.01 -6.95 2.70
C LYS A 37 -7.10 -5.78 3.67
N PHE A 38 -6.10 -4.89 3.68
CA PHE A 38 -6.12 -3.69 4.52
C PHE A 38 -7.30 -2.78 4.14
N MET A 39 -7.46 -2.45 2.85
CA MET A 39 -8.56 -1.65 2.33
C MET A 39 -9.94 -2.21 2.73
N SER A 40 -10.11 -3.53 2.67
CA SER A 40 -11.37 -4.19 3.08
C SER A 40 -11.72 -3.98 4.55
N GLY A 41 -10.75 -3.62 5.39
CA GLY A 41 -10.93 -3.30 6.80
C GLY A 41 -11.39 -1.87 7.07
N LEU A 42 -11.32 -0.97 6.08
CA LEU A 42 -11.64 0.46 6.19
C LEU A 42 -13.15 0.74 6.21
N THR A 43 -13.92 -0.13 6.87
CA THR A 43 -15.38 -0.09 6.97
C THR A 43 -15.89 0.77 8.11
N LYS A 44 -14.98 1.28 8.93
CA LYS A 44 -15.27 2.28 9.98
C LYS A 44 -14.90 3.66 9.47
N THR A 45 -15.53 4.67 10.06
CA THR A 45 -15.33 6.07 9.70
C THR A 45 -14.96 6.88 10.93
N LEU A 46 -14.25 7.99 10.73
CA LEU A 46 -14.14 9.02 11.75
C LEU A 46 -15.56 9.55 12.03
N GLU A 47 -15.92 9.68 13.30
CA GLU A 47 -17.24 10.19 13.69
C GLU A 47 -17.56 11.50 12.95
N GLY A 48 -18.76 11.56 12.35
CA GLY A 48 -19.25 12.74 11.62
C GLY A 48 -19.34 12.59 10.10
N TYR A 49 -18.66 11.62 9.49
CA TYR A 49 -18.83 11.34 8.05
C TYR A 49 -20.01 10.41 7.76
N LYS A 50 -20.63 10.59 6.58
CA LYS A 50 -21.78 9.78 6.12
C LYS A 50 -21.40 8.41 5.55
N ILE A 51 -20.14 8.27 5.14
CA ILE A 51 -19.61 7.06 4.52
C ILE A 51 -18.30 6.70 5.21
N ASN A 52 -17.91 5.43 5.13
CA ASN A 52 -16.61 4.97 5.58
C ASN A 52 -15.51 5.18 4.54
N ARG A 53 -14.27 4.95 4.96
CA ARG A 53 -13.12 5.24 4.12
C ARG A 53 -13.04 4.30 2.90
N LEU A 54 -13.44 3.04 3.04
CA LEU A 54 -13.55 2.11 1.93
C LEU A 54 -14.56 2.60 0.86
N GLU A 55 -15.74 3.04 1.29
CA GLU A 55 -16.77 3.59 0.39
C GLU A 55 -16.27 4.84 -0.33
N HIS A 56 -15.61 5.77 0.37
CA HIS A 56 -15.01 6.96 -0.21
C HIS A 56 -13.95 6.63 -1.28
N SER A 57 -13.04 5.71 -0.96
CA SER A 57 -12.02 5.22 -1.89
C SER A 57 -12.62 4.57 -3.13
N LEU A 58 -13.63 3.70 -2.95
CA LEU A 58 -14.33 3.05 -4.06
C LEU A 58 -15.07 4.05 -4.94
N GLN A 59 -15.74 5.04 -4.35
CA GLN A 59 -16.41 6.11 -5.10
C GLN A 59 -15.42 6.93 -5.92
N SER A 60 -14.26 7.27 -5.35
CA SER A 60 -13.20 8.02 -6.03
C SER A 60 -12.64 7.25 -7.22
N ALA A 61 -12.28 5.98 -7.02
CA ALA A 61 -11.81 5.11 -8.09
C ALA A 61 -12.87 4.88 -9.19
N THR A 62 -14.14 4.71 -8.80
CA THR A 62 -15.25 4.53 -9.74
C THR A 62 -15.47 5.77 -10.61
N ARG A 63 -15.31 6.97 -10.05
CA ARG A 63 -15.38 8.22 -10.82
C ARG A 63 -14.24 8.31 -11.83
N ALA A 64 -13.01 8.00 -11.42
CA ALA A 64 -11.86 7.94 -12.33
C ALA A 64 -12.06 6.91 -13.45
N LEU A 65 -12.59 5.73 -13.13
CA LEU A 65 -12.93 4.69 -14.10
C LEU A 65 -13.98 5.17 -15.10
N ASN A 66 -15.05 5.82 -14.63
CA ASN A 66 -16.11 6.35 -15.49
C ASN A 66 -15.63 7.51 -16.38
N ASP A 67 -14.63 8.26 -15.92
CA ASP A 67 -13.94 9.29 -16.70
C ASP A 67 -12.92 8.70 -17.70
N LYS A 68 -12.79 7.37 -17.76
CA LYS A 68 -11.82 6.65 -18.60
C LYS A 68 -10.38 7.08 -18.33
N ALA A 69 -10.07 7.39 -17.07
CA ALA A 69 -8.70 7.57 -16.63
C ALA A 69 -7.89 6.28 -16.86
N ASN A 70 -6.56 6.40 -16.92
CA ASN A 70 -5.70 5.23 -17.02
C ASN A 70 -5.71 4.42 -15.72
N ASP A 71 -5.33 3.14 -15.81
CA ASP A 71 -5.32 2.21 -14.67
C ASP A 71 -4.52 2.74 -13.47
N GLU A 72 -3.40 3.42 -13.75
CA GLU A 72 -2.54 4.02 -12.73
C GLU A 72 -3.29 5.07 -11.89
N MET A 73 -4.05 5.96 -12.54
CA MET A 73 -4.86 6.97 -11.88
C MET A 73 -6.07 6.35 -11.15
N ILE A 74 -6.68 5.31 -11.71
CA ILE A 74 -7.79 4.60 -11.06
C ILE A 74 -7.30 3.96 -9.75
N VAL A 75 -6.13 3.31 -9.77
CA VAL A 75 -5.51 2.70 -8.58
C VAL A 75 -5.06 3.77 -7.59
N ALA A 76 -4.47 4.87 -8.06
CA ALA A 76 -4.10 5.99 -7.20
C ALA A 76 -5.32 6.57 -6.49
N ALA A 77 -6.42 6.79 -7.20
CA ALA A 77 -7.68 7.25 -6.62
C ALA A 77 -8.28 6.24 -5.61
N LEU A 78 -8.09 4.93 -5.84
CA LEU A 78 -8.52 3.90 -4.89
C LEU A 78 -7.71 3.97 -3.58
N LEU A 79 -6.39 4.23 -3.68
CA LEU A 79 -5.45 4.09 -2.56
C LEU A 79 -5.02 5.42 -1.92
N HIS A 80 -5.51 6.58 -2.40
CA HIS A 80 -5.03 7.90 -1.97
C HIS A 80 -5.12 8.15 -0.45
N ASP A 81 -6.13 7.58 0.23
CA ASP A 81 -6.32 7.74 1.67
C ASP A 81 -5.87 6.51 2.49
N ILE A 82 -5.12 5.57 1.92
CA ILE A 82 -4.71 4.34 2.64
C ILE A 82 -3.87 4.63 3.90
N GLY A 83 -3.26 5.83 3.96
CA GLY A 83 -2.46 6.27 5.11
C GLY A 83 -3.26 6.72 6.33
N ASP A 84 -4.58 6.91 6.24
CA ASP A 84 -5.37 7.55 7.29
C ASP A 84 -5.30 6.85 8.65
N GLU A 85 -5.28 5.52 8.67
CA GLU A 85 -5.27 4.74 9.91
C GLU A 85 -3.93 4.81 10.65
N LEU A 86 -2.82 5.02 9.94
CA LEU A 86 -1.47 4.94 10.50
C LEU A 86 -0.76 6.30 10.58
N ALA A 87 -1.14 7.23 9.71
CA ALA A 87 -0.45 8.50 9.51
C ALA A 87 -1.46 9.64 9.20
N PRO A 88 -2.49 9.88 10.03
CA PRO A 88 -3.58 10.82 9.69
C PRO A 88 -3.10 12.25 9.39
N LEU A 89 -2.00 12.70 10.02
CA LEU A 89 -1.45 14.04 9.82
C LEU A 89 -0.61 14.19 8.53
N ASN A 90 -0.27 13.07 7.89
CA ASN A 90 0.60 13.00 6.71
C ASN A 90 0.21 11.80 5.82
N HIS A 91 -1.10 11.57 5.71
CA HIS A 91 -1.66 10.35 5.11
C HIS A 91 -1.41 10.31 3.60
N SER A 92 -1.42 11.48 2.95
CA SER A 92 -1.12 11.63 1.53
C SER A 92 0.34 11.27 1.26
N GLU A 93 1.30 11.77 2.05
CA GLU A 93 2.71 11.38 1.87
C GLU A 93 2.93 9.89 2.11
N TYR A 94 2.21 9.30 3.08
CA TYR A 94 2.22 7.86 3.31
C TYR A 94 1.71 7.09 2.09
N ALA A 95 0.54 7.46 1.56
CA ALA A 95 -0.06 6.82 0.40
C ALA A 95 0.85 6.95 -0.84
N ALA A 96 1.40 8.14 -1.07
CA ALA A 96 2.33 8.41 -2.15
C ALA A 96 3.60 7.54 -2.04
N ALA A 97 4.13 7.34 -0.84
CA ALA A 97 5.29 6.49 -0.61
C ALA A 97 5.02 5.01 -0.91
N VAL A 98 3.82 4.50 -0.57
CA VAL A 98 3.39 3.13 -0.89
C VAL A 98 3.29 2.93 -2.41
N LEU A 99 2.75 3.92 -3.14
CA LEU A 99 2.54 3.84 -4.59
C LEU A 99 3.82 4.05 -5.40
N LYS A 100 4.77 4.84 -4.90
CA LYS A 100 5.98 5.29 -5.60
C LYS A 100 6.71 4.21 -6.43
N PRO A 101 6.90 2.96 -5.97
CA PRO A 101 7.62 1.95 -6.75
C PRO A 101 6.87 1.45 -8.00
N TYR A 102 5.57 1.74 -8.12
CA TYR A 102 4.66 1.09 -9.07
C TYR A 102 3.99 2.07 -10.05
N VAL A 103 4.13 3.37 -9.82
CA VAL A 103 3.45 4.42 -10.60
C VAL A 103 4.46 5.41 -11.18
N SER A 104 4.04 6.16 -12.20
CA SER A 104 4.84 7.24 -12.75
C SER A 104 5.10 8.36 -11.73
N GLU A 105 6.18 9.12 -11.94
CA GLU A 105 6.48 10.31 -11.11
C GLU A 105 5.32 11.30 -11.06
N LYS A 106 4.58 11.44 -12.18
CA LYS A 106 3.40 12.29 -12.26
C LYS A 106 2.32 11.83 -11.27
N THR A 107 1.98 10.53 -11.26
CA THR A 107 0.95 10.02 -10.35
C THR A 107 1.42 10.04 -8.91
N HIS A 108 2.70 9.74 -8.65
CA HIS A 108 3.28 9.87 -7.31
C HIS A 108 3.19 11.31 -6.77
N TRP A 109 3.33 12.33 -7.63
CA TRP A 109 3.19 13.73 -7.23
C TRP A 109 1.73 14.18 -7.05
N ILE A 110 0.78 13.53 -7.73
CA ILE A 110 -0.65 13.85 -7.62
C ILE A 110 -1.24 13.37 -6.29
N VAL A 111 -0.74 12.24 -5.78
CA VAL A 111 -1.14 11.66 -4.48
C VAL A 111 -0.40 12.34 -3.34
#